data_AF-A0A498K4N2-F1
#
_entry.id   AF-A0A498K4N2-F1
#
_cell.length_a   1.000
_cell.length_b   1.000
_cell.length_c   1.000
_cell.angle_alpha   90.00
_cell.angle_beta   90.00
_cell.angle_gamma   90.00
#
_symmetry.space_group_name_H-M   'P 1'
#
loop_
_entity.id
_entity.type
_entity.pdbx_description
1 polymer ?
#
loop_
_entity_poly.entity_id
_entity_poly.type
_entity_poly.pdbx_seq_one_letter_code
_entity_poly.pdbx_strand_id
1 'polypeptide(L)'
;MDKVSILLLICLFFVLFEGGLGAQDPSVTKVVNITNDLGSRINLLVHCNFHGKFHDENLGLQTLSFHHSFSHSFKSDDVTPKTRFFCFFWWKNGNDVFDLYNPQRDDPRFAAKYSWSIRRKGAYSYDEKNHRWDLLYTWKK
;
A
#
# COMPACT_ATOMS: atom_id res chain seq x y z
N MET A 1 -27.77 -42.73 -16.20
CA MET A 1 -28.11 -41.57 -15.34
C MET A 1 -29.33 -40.92 -15.96
N ASP A 2 -30.47 -40.99 -15.28
CA ASP A 2 -31.75 -40.52 -15.80
C ASP A 2 -31.86 -38.98 -15.70
N LYS A 3 -32.81 -38.40 -16.45
CA LYS A 3 -32.96 -36.93 -16.55
C LYS A 3 -33.19 -36.28 -15.18
N VAL A 4 -33.83 -37.00 -14.26
CA VAL A 4 -34.07 -36.55 -12.88
C VAL A 4 -32.77 -36.51 -12.09
N SER A 5 -31.93 -37.57 -12.16
CA SER A 5 -30.59 -37.54 -11.54
C SER A 5 -29.69 -36.45 -12.13
N ILE A 6 -29.75 -36.20 -13.44
CA ILE A 6 -28.97 -35.12 -14.08
C ILE A 6 -29.44 -33.76 -13.56
N LEU A 7 -30.75 -33.51 -13.45
CA LEU A 7 -31.27 -32.27 -12.88
C LEU A 7 -30.87 -32.09 -11.41
N LEU A 8 -30.92 -33.15 -10.60
CA LEU A 8 -30.53 -33.11 -9.19
C LEU A 8 -29.04 -32.77 -9.03
N LEU A 9 -28.18 -33.32 -9.87
CA LEU A 9 -26.74 -33.01 -9.87
C LEU A 9 -26.45 -31.57 -10.31
N ILE A 10 -27.20 -31.05 -11.29
CA ILE A 10 -27.09 -29.64 -11.71
C ILE A 10 -27.56 -28.71 -10.59
N CYS A 11 -28.68 -29.00 -9.93
CA CYS A 11 -29.16 -28.25 -8.76
C CYS A 11 -28.14 -28.26 -7.61
N LEU A 12 -27.55 -29.41 -7.29
CA LEU A 12 -26.49 -29.51 -6.29
C LEU A 12 -25.26 -28.66 -6.66
N PHE A 13 -24.89 -28.60 -7.93
CA PHE A 13 -23.78 -27.76 -8.40
C PHE A 13 -24.08 -26.26 -8.26
N PHE A 14 -25.31 -25.83 -8.54
CA PHE A 14 -25.74 -24.43 -8.32
C PHE A 14 -25.81 -24.05 -6.84
N VAL A 15 -26.30 -24.95 -5.97
CA VAL A 15 -26.33 -24.73 -4.50
C VAL A 15 -24.92 -24.66 -3.91
N LEU A 16 -23.95 -25.40 -4.48
CA LEU A 16 -22.53 -25.29 -4.11
C LEU A 16 -21.86 -24.02 -4.65
N PHE A 17 -22.38 -23.41 -5.71
CA PHE A 17 -21.86 -22.18 -6.31
C PHE A 17 -22.41 -20.91 -5.64
N GLU A 18 -23.57 -20.98 -4.99
CA GLU A 18 -24.15 -19.88 -4.19
C GLU A 18 -23.29 -19.46 -2.99
N GLY A 19 -22.28 -20.26 -2.61
CA GLY A 19 -21.30 -19.89 -1.58
C GLY A 19 -20.15 -18.98 -2.03
N GLY A 20 -20.08 -18.62 -3.32
CA GLY A 20 -18.92 -17.93 -3.91
C GLY A 20 -18.94 -16.40 -3.89
N LEU A 21 -20.01 -15.76 -3.41
CA LEU A 21 -20.15 -14.30 -3.41
C LEU A 21 -20.07 -13.76 -1.97
N GLY A 22 -18.85 -13.42 -1.55
CA GLY A 22 -18.66 -12.50 -0.42
C GLY A 22 -17.94 -13.05 0.81
N ALA A 23 -16.99 -13.98 0.66
CA ALA A 23 -15.97 -14.11 1.69
C ALA A 23 -15.25 -12.76 1.81
N GLN A 24 -15.54 -12.01 2.87
CA GLN A 24 -14.91 -10.74 3.15
C GLN A 24 -13.48 -11.05 3.56
N ASP A 25 -12.53 -10.80 2.65
CA ASP A 25 -11.10 -10.98 2.91
C ASP A 25 -10.74 -10.29 4.24
N PRO A 26 -10.17 -11.01 5.22
CA PRO A 26 -9.75 -10.40 6.47
C PRO A 26 -8.82 -9.22 6.17
N SER A 27 -9.07 -8.07 6.78
CA SER A 27 -8.22 -6.89 6.60
C SER A 27 -7.12 -6.88 7.65
N VAL A 28 -5.88 -6.62 7.23
CA VAL A 28 -4.75 -6.38 8.13
C VAL A 28 -4.47 -4.89 8.21
N THR A 29 -4.15 -4.39 9.41
CA THR A 29 -3.70 -3.01 9.59
C THR A 29 -2.20 -2.91 9.31
N LYS A 30 -1.84 -2.02 8.40
CA LYS A 30 -0.46 -1.67 8.06
C LYS A 30 -0.21 -0.21 8.41
N VAL A 31 1.05 0.13 8.69
CA VAL A 31 1.46 1.50 8.97
C VAL A 31 2.52 1.93 7.97
N VAL A 32 2.37 3.11 7.38
CA VAL A 32 3.46 3.77 6.65
C VAL A 32 3.99 4.92 7.49
N ASN A 33 5.30 5.16 7.42
CA ASN A 33 5.93 6.34 7.99
C ASN A 33 6.85 6.97 6.97
N ILE A 34 6.69 8.26 6.71
CA ILE A 34 7.47 9.02 5.73
C ILE A 34 8.29 10.05 6.48
N THR A 35 9.59 10.08 6.26
CA THR A 35 10.51 11.07 6.84
C THR A 35 11.14 11.91 5.73
N ASN A 36 11.18 13.22 5.93
CA ASN A 36 11.85 14.14 5.01
C ASN A 36 13.34 14.27 5.32
N ASP A 37 14.19 13.70 4.46
CA ASP A 37 15.65 13.75 4.55
C ASP A 37 16.28 14.42 3.30
N LEU A 38 15.55 15.33 2.64
CA LEU A 38 16.04 16.06 1.46
C LEU A 38 17.12 17.09 1.80
N GLY A 39 17.10 17.58 3.04
CA GLY A 39 18.08 18.51 3.60
C GLY A 39 17.44 19.69 4.33
N SER A 40 18.26 20.40 5.10
CA SER A 40 17.83 21.58 5.84
C SER A 40 17.13 22.60 4.93
N ARG A 41 15.99 23.14 5.38
CA ARG A 41 15.16 24.15 4.68
C ARG A 41 14.42 23.65 3.43
N ILE A 42 14.40 22.36 3.16
CA ILE A 42 13.54 21.79 2.10
C ILE A 42 12.32 21.19 2.77
N ASN A 43 11.15 21.77 2.52
CA ASN A 43 9.88 21.17 2.93
C ASN A 43 9.46 20.13 1.89
N LEU A 44 8.94 19.00 2.39
CA LEU A 44 8.34 17.96 1.59
C LEU A 44 6.82 18.02 1.78
N LEU A 45 6.11 18.23 0.68
CA LEU A 45 4.66 18.15 0.65
C LEU A 45 4.26 16.74 0.23
N VAL A 46 3.32 16.13 0.94
CA VAL A 46 2.87 14.76 0.71
C VAL A 46 1.36 14.74 0.62
N HIS A 47 0.82 14.13 -0.43
CA HIS A 47 -0.60 13.85 -0.56
C HIS A 47 -0.81 12.40 -0.96
N CYS A 48 -1.53 11.65 -0.14
CA CYS A 48 -1.63 10.20 -0.28
C CYS A 48 -3.04 9.76 -0.67
N ASN A 49 -3.12 8.69 -1.46
CA ASN A 49 -4.35 8.10 -1.95
C ASN A 49 -4.27 6.56 -1.94
N PHE A 50 -5.44 5.94 -1.98
CA PHE A 50 -5.61 4.49 -2.00
C PHE A 50 -6.14 4.01 -3.34
N HIS A 51 -5.62 2.89 -3.83
CA HIS A 51 -6.31 2.05 -4.80
C HIS A 51 -6.68 0.75 -4.10
N GLY A 52 -7.97 0.49 -3.91
CA GLY A 52 -8.41 -0.75 -3.26
C GLY A 52 -9.86 -0.69 -2.83
N LYS A 53 -10.28 -1.72 -2.09
CA LYS A 53 -11.62 -1.80 -1.50
C LYS A 53 -11.78 -0.82 -0.34
N PHE A 54 -10.70 -0.59 0.40
CA PHE A 54 -10.67 0.33 1.53
C PHE A 54 -10.33 1.72 1.02
N HIS A 55 -11.35 2.57 0.96
CA HIS A 55 -11.19 4.01 0.75
C HIS A 55 -11.16 4.66 2.13
N ASP A 56 -10.12 5.43 2.43
CA ASP A 56 -10.12 6.34 3.58
C ASP A 56 -10.37 7.76 3.06
N GLU A 57 -11.28 8.48 3.71
CA GLU A 57 -11.74 9.78 3.26
C GLU A 57 -10.67 10.84 3.56
N ASN A 58 -9.80 11.07 2.57
CA ASN A 58 -8.88 12.19 2.45
C ASN A 58 -7.83 12.35 3.56
N LEU A 59 -6.64 11.81 3.32
CA LEU A 59 -5.43 12.05 4.11
C LEU A 59 -4.93 13.52 4.11
N GLY A 60 -5.52 14.36 3.27
CA GLY A 60 -5.15 15.76 3.13
C GLY A 60 -3.73 15.97 2.58
N LEU A 61 -3.29 17.22 2.62
CA LEU A 61 -1.93 17.60 2.26
C LEU A 61 -1.10 17.74 3.54
N GLN A 62 0.00 17.00 3.63
CA GLN A 62 0.92 17.04 4.77
C GLN A 62 2.17 17.83 4.37
N THR A 63 2.64 18.72 5.24
CA THR A 63 3.90 19.47 5.02
C THR A 63 4.93 19.05 6.07
N LEU A 64 6.03 18.46 5.61
CA LEU A 64 7.09 17.95 6.47
C LEU A 64 8.33 18.81 6.35
N SER A 65 8.70 19.46 7.45
CA SER A 65 10.01 20.07 7.63
C SER A 65 11.11 18.99 7.60
N PHE A 66 12.36 19.41 7.45
CA PHE A 66 13.51 18.50 7.50
C PHE A 66 13.51 17.68 8.81
N HIS A 67 13.71 16.37 8.71
CA HIS A 67 13.61 15.35 9.77
C HIS A 67 12.23 15.20 10.45
N HIS A 68 11.19 15.90 9.99
CA HIS A 68 9.84 15.62 10.43
C HIS A 68 9.28 14.41 9.67
N SER A 69 8.36 13.70 10.32
CA SER A 69 7.74 12.51 9.77
C SER A 69 6.22 12.58 9.82
N PHE A 70 5.58 11.90 8.86
CA PHE A 70 4.14 11.65 8.85
C PHE A 70 3.91 10.14 8.85
N SER A 71 3.06 9.69 9.76
CA SER A 71 2.65 8.29 9.86
C SER A 71 1.16 8.17 9.59
N HIS A 72 0.78 7.11 8.89
CA HIS A 72 -0.62 6.80 8.65
C HIS A 72 -0.84 5.28 8.68
N SER A 73 -1.97 4.88 9.26
CA SER A 73 -2.38 3.49 9.40
C SER A 73 -3.53 3.22 8.45
N PHE A 74 -3.46 2.14 7.70
CA PHE A 74 -4.49 1.77 6.72
C PHE A 74 -4.79 0.28 6.75
N LYS A 75 -5.91 -0.11 6.13
CA LYS A 75 -6.32 -1.51 5.99
C LYS A 75 -5.91 -2.02 4.61
N SER A 76 -5.29 -3.20 4.57
CA SER A 76 -5.03 -3.95 3.34
C SER A 76 -5.74 -5.30 3.38
N ASP A 77 -6.13 -5.81 2.22
CA ASP A 77 -6.58 -7.19 2.06
C ASP A 77 -5.42 -8.16 2.37
N ASP A 78 -5.72 -9.32 2.97
CA ASP A 78 -4.70 -10.32 3.38
C ASP A 78 -4.57 -11.45 2.35
N VAL A 79 -5.69 -11.90 1.77
CA VAL A 79 -5.75 -13.08 0.89
C VAL A 79 -5.56 -12.73 -0.58
N THR A 80 -6.19 -11.66 -1.07
CA THR A 80 -6.01 -11.15 -2.44
C THR A 80 -5.59 -9.69 -2.40
N PRO A 81 -4.30 -9.40 -2.15
CA PRO A 81 -3.86 -8.05 -1.88
C PRO A 81 -3.88 -7.21 -3.16
N LYS A 82 -4.96 -6.43 -3.29
CA LYS A 82 -5.15 -5.43 -4.36
C LYS A 82 -4.88 -4.01 -3.86
N THR A 83 -4.86 -3.83 -2.55
CA THR A 83 -4.68 -2.53 -1.93
C THR A 83 -3.28 -1.98 -2.23
N ARG A 84 -3.22 -0.84 -2.92
CA ARG A 84 -2.00 -0.04 -3.09
C ARG A 84 -2.18 1.29 -2.39
N PHE A 85 -1.14 1.71 -1.68
CA PHE A 85 -1.08 3.02 -1.06
C PHE A 85 0.03 3.82 -1.73
N PHE A 86 -0.35 4.89 -2.42
CA PHE A 86 0.58 5.72 -3.16
C PHE A 86 0.44 7.17 -2.74
N CYS A 87 1.53 7.91 -2.85
CA CYS A 87 1.51 9.34 -2.55
C CYS A 87 2.22 10.13 -3.63
N PHE A 88 1.71 11.33 -3.81
CA PHE A 88 2.36 12.39 -4.54
C PHE A 88 3.25 13.17 -3.58
N PHE A 89 4.45 13.48 -4.05
CA PHE A 89 5.48 14.19 -3.31
C PHE A 89 5.88 15.43 -4.09
N TRP A 90 5.99 16.57 -3.42
CA TRP A 90 6.53 17.80 -3.99
C TRP A 90 7.55 18.44 -3.06
N TRP A 91 8.63 18.96 -3.61
CA TRP A 91 9.63 19.75 -2.92
C TRP A 91 10.16 20.83 -3.85
N LYS A 92 11.01 21.73 -3.32
CA LYS A 92 11.48 22.94 -4.02
C LYS A 92 11.95 22.70 -5.46
N ASN A 93 12.59 21.55 -5.73
CA ASN A 93 13.25 21.26 -6.99
C ASN A 93 12.77 19.94 -7.63
N GLY A 94 11.58 19.45 -7.28
CA GLY A 94 11.12 18.19 -7.85
C GLY A 94 9.78 17.72 -7.31
N ASN A 95 9.25 16.72 -7.98
CA ASN A 95 8.08 15.99 -7.57
C ASN A 95 8.21 14.55 -8.06
N ASP A 96 7.50 13.64 -7.38
CA ASP A 96 7.37 12.27 -7.83
C ASP A 96 6.08 11.66 -7.28
N VAL A 97 5.66 10.54 -7.86
CA VAL A 97 4.52 9.75 -7.39
C VAL A 97 4.90 8.29 -7.37
N PHE A 98 4.68 7.63 -6.22
CA PHE A 98 5.02 6.22 -6.09
C PHE A 98 4.24 5.53 -4.98
N ASP A 99 4.22 4.19 -5.07
CA ASP A 99 3.61 3.30 -4.08
C ASP A 99 4.49 3.23 -2.83
N LEU A 100 3.98 3.74 -1.70
CA LEU A 100 4.56 3.51 -0.37
C LEU A 100 4.21 2.12 0.18
N TYR A 101 3.15 1.52 -0.33
CA TYR A 101 2.84 0.11 -0.13
C TYR A 101 2.37 -0.52 -1.45
N ASN A 102 3.09 -1.55 -1.86
CA ASN A 102 2.73 -2.43 -2.95
C ASN A 102 2.87 -3.87 -2.45
N PRO A 103 1.78 -4.65 -2.37
CA PRO A 103 1.81 -5.94 -1.72
C PRO A 103 2.78 -6.93 -2.37
N GLN A 104 2.89 -6.92 -3.70
CA GLN A 104 3.82 -7.79 -4.42
C GLN A 104 5.29 -7.51 -4.08
N ARG A 105 5.62 -6.26 -3.75
CA ARG A 105 6.97 -5.82 -3.38
C ARG A 105 7.23 -5.96 -1.88
N ASP A 106 6.24 -5.65 -1.07
CA ASP A 106 6.42 -5.36 0.36
C ASP A 106 5.98 -6.51 1.27
N ASP A 107 4.97 -7.29 0.92
CA ASP A 107 4.53 -8.43 1.74
C ASP A 107 5.63 -9.48 1.95
N PRO A 108 6.50 -9.79 0.96
CA PRO A 108 7.66 -10.66 1.18
C PRO A 108 8.67 -10.15 2.23
N ARG A 109 8.57 -8.88 2.65
CA ARG A 109 9.39 -8.29 3.72
C ARG A 109 8.82 -8.55 5.12
N PHE A 110 7.59 -9.08 5.22
CA PHE A 110 6.89 -9.41 6.47
C PHE A 110 6.84 -8.26 7.49
N ALA A 111 6.75 -7.02 7.01
CA ALA A 111 6.69 -5.84 7.86
C ALA A 111 5.24 -5.44 8.19
N ALA A 112 5.01 -4.99 9.42
CA ALA A 112 3.78 -4.30 9.81
C ALA A 112 3.89 -2.78 9.63
N LYS A 113 5.12 -2.26 9.62
CA LYS A 113 5.45 -0.86 9.46
C LYS A 113 6.41 -0.67 8.28
N TYR A 114 6.01 0.16 7.32
CA TYR A 114 6.78 0.49 6.14
C TYR A 114 7.36 1.89 6.29
N SER A 115 8.64 1.95 6.68
CA SER A 115 9.34 3.21 6.88
C SER A 115 10.01 3.68 5.58
N TRP A 116 9.81 4.96 5.26
CA TRP A 116 10.30 5.62 4.07
C TRP A 116 11.10 6.86 4.43
N SER A 117 12.26 7.01 3.78
CA SER A 117 13.14 8.16 3.92
C SER A 117 13.33 8.81 2.55
N ILE A 118 12.82 10.03 2.40
CA ILE A 118 12.85 10.78 1.16
C ILE A 118 14.14 11.59 1.12
N ARG A 119 15.12 11.13 0.33
CA ARG A 119 16.49 11.68 0.31
C ARG A 119 16.78 12.35 -1.01
N ARG A 120 17.90 13.08 -1.12
CA ARG A 120 18.31 13.75 -2.37
C ARG A 120 18.48 12.83 -3.59
N LYS A 121 18.83 11.56 -3.37
CA LYS A 121 19.01 10.57 -4.46
C LYS A 121 17.69 9.92 -4.88
N GLY A 122 16.75 9.80 -3.96
CA GLY A 122 15.58 8.95 -4.16
C GLY A 122 14.81 8.65 -2.89
N ALA A 123 13.75 7.86 -3.02
CA ALA A 123 13.01 7.29 -1.90
C ALA A 123 13.63 5.98 -1.46
N TYR A 124 13.96 5.92 -0.18
CA TYR A 124 14.46 4.71 0.47
C TYR A 124 13.37 4.07 1.30
N SER A 125 13.22 2.76 1.22
CA SER A 125 12.36 1.97 2.10
C SER A 125 13.23 1.14 3.03
N TYR A 126 12.87 1.10 4.31
CA TYR A 126 13.59 0.29 5.29
C TYR A 126 13.17 -1.18 5.16
N ASP A 127 14.15 -2.04 4.94
CA ASP A 127 14.01 -3.49 4.98
C ASP A 127 14.32 -3.97 6.39
N GLU A 128 13.25 -4.23 7.17
CA GLU A 128 13.34 -4.74 8.54
C GLU A 128 14.06 -6.09 8.63
N LYS A 129 13.91 -6.94 7.61
CA LYS A 129 14.52 -8.29 7.58
C LYS A 129 16.03 -8.22 7.44
N ASN A 130 16.52 -7.30 6.62
CA ASN A 130 17.95 -7.14 6.34
C ASN A 130 18.60 -5.95 7.07
N HIS A 131 17.83 -5.24 7.91
CA HIS A 131 18.26 -4.07 8.68
C HIS A 131 18.97 -2.99 7.84
N ARG A 132 18.42 -2.66 6.68
CA ARG A 132 19.02 -1.68 5.77
C ARG A 132 18.00 -0.83 5.02
N TRP A 133 18.47 0.30 4.50
CA TRP A 133 17.69 1.17 3.62
C TRP A 133 17.92 0.82 2.15
N ASP A 134 16.89 0.33 1.47
CA ASP A 134 16.93 0.04 0.04
C ASP A 134 16.44 1.24 -0.77
N LEU A 135 17.19 1.64 -1.80
CA LEU A 135 16.76 2.65 -2.75
C LEU A 135 15.77 2.02 -3.75
N LEU A 136 14.50 2.39 -3.66
CA LEU A 136 13.45 1.82 -4.51
C LEU A 136 13.03 2.74 -5.66
N TYR A 137 13.10 4.05 -5.44
CA TYR A 137 12.77 5.06 -6.45
C TYR A 137 13.89 6.07 -6.54
N THR A 138 14.37 6.33 -7.76
CA THR A 138 15.42 7.33 -8.01
C THR A 138 14.80 8.53 -8.72
N TRP A 139 15.12 9.74 -8.26
CA TRP A 139 14.62 10.95 -8.91
C TRP A 139 15.19 11.07 -10.30
N LYS A 140 14.33 11.38 -11.28
CA LYS A 140 14.77 11.76 -12.62
C LYS A 140 15.52 13.10 -12.52
N LYS A 141 16.62 13.22 -13.26
CA LYS A 141 17.40 14.46 -13.36
C LYS A 141 16.86 15.35 -14.46
#